data_AF-A0A3M2SNT2-F1
#
_entry.id   AF-A0A3M2SNT2-F1
#
_cell.length_a   1.000
_cell.length_b   1.000
_cell.length_c   1.000
_cell.angle_alpha   90.00
_cell.angle_beta   90.00
_cell.angle_gamma   90.00
#
_symmetry.space_group_name_H-M   'P 1'
#
loop_
_entity.id
_entity.type
_entity.pdbx_description
1 polymer ?
#
loop_
_entity_poly.entity_id
_entity_poly.type
_entity_poly.pdbx_seq_one_letter_code
_entity_poly.pdbx_strand_id
1 'polypeptide(L)'
;MTASINMEDFTGGSSKADHLCVLVHGLWGNPSHMRNIAKTLREQYSHDELYLLLAKQNSGNFTYDGIERGGERVCAEIERELRKIEDEGGKITKLSIVGYSLGGLVSRYAIGLLYAKGILDTLECMNFTTFASPHLGVRSPLKGWHNHIWNVLGARTLSMSGRQLFTIDKFRDTDRPLLSVLADPNSIFMSGLRKFKRRTLYANTINDRSAVYYTTCIAKTDPYTNLDKVKLNYLKGYEGVLLDPNNPVAPFAKLDTPASLSTVYVSSVKWFKRIPFMLAIGVLVPVGVVAFLINSVIQTIRSSSRIKLHEMGQGGLNIEDYRMSMWIKEIREEVEHTYEAINNSQNQEYLGTEDEEEDEHLDLEQRTVIRRERRMSIVSQPTLALAPYQFEMIRNLDDLGWRKYPVHIQNHRHTHAAIIVRFEKKGFEEGWVVLKHYAGSEFLI
;
A
#
# COMPACT_ATOMS: atom_id res chain seq x y z
N MET A 1 14.92 -14.20 -29.39
CA MET A 1 16.04 -14.12 -28.43
C MET A 1 15.81 -12.87 -27.58
N THR A 2 15.12 -13.00 -26.45
CA THR A 2 14.99 -11.92 -25.48
C THR A 2 16.24 -11.94 -24.61
N ALA A 3 17.13 -10.96 -24.80
CA ALA A 3 18.25 -10.74 -23.90
C ALA A 3 17.71 -10.64 -22.47
N SER A 4 18.26 -11.41 -21.55
CA SER A 4 17.95 -11.31 -20.12
C SER A 4 18.48 -9.96 -19.62
N ILE A 5 17.62 -8.94 -19.61
CA ILE A 5 17.92 -7.63 -19.04
C ILE A 5 18.23 -7.83 -17.55
N ASN A 6 19.43 -7.46 -17.13
CA ASN A 6 19.89 -7.68 -15.76
C ASN A 6 19.36 -6.55 -14.86
N MET A 7 19.08 -6.85 -13.59
CA MET A 7 18.55 -5.83 -12.67
C MET A 7 19.56 -4.68 -12.46
N GLU A 8 20.85 -5.00 -12.61
CA GLU A 8 21.97 -4.07 -12.53
C GLU A 8 21.88 -2.93 -13.56
N ASP A 9 21.23 -3.16 -14.71
CA ASP A 9 21.12 -2.18 -15.80
C ASP A 9 20.32 -0.92 -15.41
N PHE A 10 19.51 -1.00 -14.33
CA PHE A 10 18.62 0.07 -13.90
C PHE A 10 18.94 0.64 -12.52
N THR A 11 19.89 0.06 -11.78
CA THR A 11 20.19 0.44 -10.39
C THR A 11 21.50 1.20 -10.27
N GLY A 12 21.70 1.89 -9.15
CA GLY A 12 22.89 2.68 -8.91
C GLY A 12 22.88 4.00 -9.67
N GLY A 13 24.05 4.57 -9.88
CA GLY A 13 24.30 5.84 -10.56
C GLY A 13 25.80 6.08 -10.64
N SER A 14 26.22 7.14 -11.32
CA SER A 14 27.61 7.57 -11.31
C SER A 14 27.87 8.54 -10.15
N SER A 15 29.15 8.86 -9.90
CA SER A 15 29.54 9.88 -8.92
C SER A 15 29.07 11.29 -9.27
N LYS A 16 28.58 11.52 -10.50
CA LYS A 16 28.02 12.82 -10.91
C LYS A 16 26.57 13.02 -10.47
N ALA A 17 25.83 11.93 -10.21
CA ALA A 17 24.44 12.05 -9.78
C ALA A 17 24.36 12.75 -8.43
N ASP A 18 23.55 13.81 -8.37
CA ASP A 18 23.28 14.57 -7.14
C ASP A 18 21.95 14.19 -6.48
N HIS A 19 21.15 13.35 -7.13
CA HIS A 19 19.82 12.95 -6.69
C HIS A 19 19.74 11.46 -6.42
N LEU A 20 19.49 11.10 -5.16
CA LEU A 20 19.19 9.73 -4.75
C LEU A 20 17.68 9.48 -4.74
N CYS A 21 17.23 8.47 -5.47
CA CYS A 21 15.87 7.95 -5.40
C CYS A 21 15.82 6.53 -4.86
N VAL A 22 15.12 6.36 -3.74
CA VAL A 22 15.03 5.10 -2.98
C VAL A 22 13.70 4.41 -3.29
N LEU A 23 13.74 3.17 -3.78
CA LEU A 23 12.56 2.38 -4.11
C LEU A 23 12.34 1.28 -3.07
N VAL A 24 11.19 1.28 -2.40
CA VAL A 24 10.87 0.39 -1.27
C VAL A 24 9.69 -0.52 -1.61
N HIS A 25 9.94 -1.83 -1.64
CA HIS A 25 8.93 -2.84 -1.98
C HIS A 25 7.93 -3.14 -0.85
N GLY A 26 6.83 -3.81 -1.20
CA GLY A 26 5.75 -4.19 -0.28
C GLY A 26 5.97 -5.51 0.50
N LEU A 27 4.92 -5.95 1.20
CA LEU A 27 4.87 -7.20 1.96
C LEU A 27 5.22 -8.39 1.06
N TRP A 28 5.96 -9.36 1.59
CA TRP A 28 6.46 -10.55 0.88
C TRP A 28 7.35 -10.29 -0.34
N GLY A 29 7.64 -9.01 -0.63
CA GLY A 29 8.40 -8.60 -1.80
C GLY A 29 9.90 -8.70 -1.65
N ASN A 30 10.56 -8.19 -2.67
CA ASN A 30 12.00 -8.04 -2.80
C ASN A 30 12.26 -6.91 -3.83
N PRO A 31 13.52 -6.43 -4.00
CA PRO A 31 13.87 -5.37 -4.94
C PRO A 31 13.31 -5.51 -6.35
N SER A 32 13.19 -6.75 -6.87
CA SER A 32 12.72 -6.97 -8.24
C SER A 32 11.29 -6.50 -8.49
N HIS A 33 10.46 -6.35 -7.44
CA HIS A 33 9.11 -5.80 -7.57
C HIS A 33 9.15 -4.33 -7.98
N MET A 34 10.22 -3.61 -7.67
CA MET A 34 10.40 -2.19 -8.03
C MET A 34 11.07 -2.02 -9.40
N ARG A 35 11.42 -3.12 -10.10
CA ARG A 35 12.19 -3.10 -11.35
C ARG A 35 11.56 -2.20 -12.40
N ASN A 36 10.25 -2.29 -12.61
CA ASN A 36 9.60 -1.54 -13.70
C ASN A 36 9.45 -0.06 -13.40
N ILE A 37 9.39 0.33 -12.11
CA ILE A 37 9.54 1.73 -11.70
C ILE A 37 10.96 2.21 -12.00
N ALA A 38 11.98 1.44 -11.60
CA ALA A 38 13.39 1.78 -11.84
C ALA A 38 13.70 1.92 -13.34
N LYS A 39 13.22 0.97 -14.16
CA LYS A 39 13.33 0.98 -15.61
C LYS A 39 12.70 2.25 -16.21
N THR A 40 11.47 2.58 -15.80
CA THR A 40 10.78 3.79 -16.31
C THR A 40 11.51 5.08 -15.94
N LEU A 41 12.06 5.16 -14.72
CA LEU A 41 12.88 6.31 -14.31
C LEU A 41 14.19 6.37 -15.10
N ARG A 42 14.85 5.23 -15.33
CA ARG A 42 16.11 5.16 -16.09
C ARG A 42 15.94 5.48 -17.57
N GLU A 43 14.76 5.23 -18.15
CA GLU A 43 14.40 5.65 -19.51
C GLU A 43 14.29 7.19 -19.63
N GLN A 44 14.05 7.91 -18.53
CA GLN A 44 13.94 9.38 -18.51
C GLN A 44 15.20 10.07 -17.99
N TYR A 45 15.92 9.45 -17.06
CA TYR A 45 17.05 10.05 -16.35
C TYR A 45 18.27 9.12 -16.36
N SER A 46 19.39 9.63 -16.86
CA SER A 46 20.64 8.90 -16.97
C SER A 46 21.27 8.59 -15.61
N HIS A 47 22.28 7.72 -15.59
CA HIS A 47 23.05 7.39 -14.38
C HIS A 47 23.79 8.61 -13.80
N ASP A 48 24.05 9.64 -14.61
CA ASP A 48 24.69 10.89 -14.20
C ASP A 48 23.70 11.87 -13.57
N GLU A 49 22.39 11.68 -13.75
CA GLU A 49 21.33 12.55 -13.22
C GLU A 49 20.67 11.94 -11.97
N LEU A 50 20.46 10.62 -11.97
CA LEU A 50 19.67 9.94 -10.94
C LEU A 50 20.35 8.66 -10.45
N TYR A 51 20.63 8.61 -9.15
CA TYR A 51 21.09 7.42 -8.45
C TYR A 51 19.90 6.63 -7.90
N LEU A 52 19.75 5.37 -8.29
CA LEU A 52 18.62 4.52 -7.90
C LEU A 52 19.02 3.45 -6.88
N LEU A 53 18.50 3.56 -5.65
CA LEU A 53 18.66 2.57 -4.59
C LEU A 53 17.39 1.74 -4.44
N LEU A 54 17.45 0.44 -4.75
CA LEU A 54 16.34 -0.48 -4.50
C LEU A 54 16.54 -1.15 -3.14
N ALA A 55 15.72 -0.76 -2.16
CA ALA A 55 15.85 -1.23 -0.80
C ALA A 55 15.69 -2.74 -0.71
N LYS A 56 16.70 -3.43 -0.18
CA LYS A 56 16.74 -4.90 -0.12
C LYS A 56 16.61 -5.46 1.28
N GLN A 57 16.86 -4.67 2.32
CA GLN A 57 16.97 -5.16 3.71
C GLN A 57 15.64 -5.69 4.30
N ASN A 58 14.52 -5.43 3.63
CA ASN A 58 13.21 -5.96 4.03
C ASN A 58 12.75 -7.17 3.22
N SER A 59 13.59 -7.73 2.33
CA SER A 59 13.17 -8.80 1.42
C SER A 59 12.62 -10.02 2.14
N GLY A 60 11.66 -10.71 1.51
CA GLY A 60 11.31 -12.05 1.95
C GLY A 60 10.59 -12.07 3.30
N ASN A 61 11.14 -12.82 4.27
CA ASN A 61 10.55 -12.98 5.60
C ASN A 61 10.74 -11.75 6.51
N PHE A 62 11.69 -10.87 6.17
CA PHE A 62 11.94 -9.66 6.96
C PHE A 62 10.78 -8.67 6.89
N THR A 63 9.94 -8.77 5.85
CA THR A 63 8.68 -8.02 5.75
C THR A 63 7.66 -8.33 6.85
N TYR A 64 7.79 -9.42 7.61
CA TYR A 64 6.90 -9.76 8.73
C TYR A 64 7.23 -9.00 10.03
N ASP A 65 8.39 -8.33 10.09
CA ASP A 65 8.92 -7.68 11.30
C ASP A 65 8.26 -6.34 11.65
N GLY A 66 7.29 -5.90 10.84
CA GLY A 66 6.58 -4.65 11.04
C GLY A 66 7.20 -3.46 10.29
N ILE A 67 6.40 -2.41 10.21
CA ILE A 67 6.70 -1.11 9.63
C ILE A 67 7.85 -0.42 10.37
N GLU A 68 7.92 -0.53 11.70
CA GLU A 68 8.98 0.05 12.52
C GLU A 68 10.35 -0.53 12.16
N ARG A 69 10.53 -1.85 12.30
CA ARG A 69 11.78 -2.53 11.93
C ARG A 69 12.10 -2.36 10.45
N GLY A 70 11.07 -2.41 9.61
CA GLY A 70 11.23 -2.14 8.20
C GLY A 70 11.79 -0.75 7.92
N GLY A 71 11.28 0.26 8.60
CA GLY A 71 11.70 1.65 8.46
C GLY A 71 13.10 1.91 9.00
N GLU A 72 13.46 1.29 10.14
CA GLU A 72 14.83 1.33 10.68
C GLU A 72 15.84 0.76 9.68
N ARG A 73 15.53 -0.38 9.06
CA ARG A 73 16.40 -0.99 8.04
C ARG A 73 16.55 -0.11 6.81
N VAL A 74 15.46 0.48 6.31
CA VAL A 74 15.51 1.40 5.16
C VAL A 74 16.29 2.67 5.51
N CYS A 75 16.08 3.26 6.69
CA CYS A 75 16.86 4.40 7.16
C CYS A 75 18.36 4.08 7.17
N ALA A 76 18.75 2.94 7.76
CA ALA A 76 20.14 2.51 7.79
C ALA A 76 20.70 2.19 6.39
N GLU A 77 19.88 1.70 5.47
CA GLU A 77 20.27 1.44 4.08
C GLU A 77 20.54 2.76 3.33
N ILE A 78 19.68 3.76 3.50
CA ILE A 78 19.86 5.12 2.94
C ILE A 78 21.15 5.75 3.49
N GLU A 79 21.34 5.72 4.81
CA GLU A 79 22.55 6.25 5.46
C GLU A 79 23.83 5.59 4.94
N ARG A 80 23.80 4.26 4.74
CA ARG A 80 24.95 3.53 4.21
C ARG A 80 25.22 3.89 2.76
N GLU A 81 24.18 4.03 1.94
CA GLU A 81 24.34 4.36 0.52
C GLU A 81 24.83 5.80 0.35
N LEU A 82 24.33 6.76 1.13
CA LEU A 82 24.82 8.14 1.13
C LEU A 82 26.33 8.20 1.44
N ARG A 83 26.77 7.52 2.50
CA ARG A 83 28.21 7.44 2.84
C ARG A 83 29.03 6.77 1.76
N LYS A 84 28.54 5.65 1.20
CA LYS A 84 29.22 4.94 0.12
C LYS A 84 29.43 5.84 -1.10
N ILE A 85 28.41 6.59 -1.51
CA ILE A 85 28.51 7.52 -2.64
C ILE A 85 29.52 8.63 -2.35
N GLU A 86 29.55 9.15 -1.12
CA GLU A 86 30.54 10.14 -0.68
C GLU A 86 31.97 9.59 -0.68
N ASP A 87 32.17 8.37 -0.19
CA ASP A 87 33.47 7.67 -0.21
C ASP A 87 33.97 7.41 -1.64
N GLU A 88 33.05 7.21 -2.59
CA GLU A 88 33.33 7.07 -4.03
C GLU A 88 33.51 8.43 -4.74
N GLY A 89 33.49 9.54 -4.00
CA GLY A 89 33.72 10.90 -4.50
C GLY A 89 32.50 11.58 -5.12
N GLY A 90 31.31 10.99 -4.99
CA GLY A 90 30.04 11.60 -5.37
C GLY A 90 29.46 12.49 -4.27
N LYS A 91 28.41 13.25 -4.58
CA LYS A 91 27.73 14.11 -3.61
C LYS A 91 26.24 14.19 -3.86
N ILE A 92 25.46 13.47 -3.05
CA ILE A 92 24.00 13.55 -3.07
C ILE A 92 23.56 14.82 -2.34
N THR A 93 22.75 15.63 -3.01
CA THR A 93 22.11 16.83 -2.47
C THR A 93 20.59 16.73 -2.48
N LYS A 94 20.01 15.83 -3.27
CA LYS A 94 18.55 15.64 -3.38
C LYS A 94 18.13 14.23 -3.00
N LEU A 95 16.94 14.11 -2.40
CA LEU A 95 16.37 12.82 -2.01
C LEU A 95 14.95 12.64 -2.55
N SER A 96 14.66 11.46 -3.07
CA SER A 96 13.31 10.98 -3.34
C SER A 96 13.10 9.58 -2.81
N ILE A 97 11.87 9.28 -2.39
CA ILE A 97 11.50 7.98 -1.86
C ILE A 97 10.19 7.53 -2.49
N VAL A 98 10.17 6.30 -2.99
CA VAL A 98 9.02 5.68 -3.65
C VAL A 98 8.68 4.40 -2.93
N GLY A 99 7.47 4.31 -2.41
CA GLY A 99 6.97 3.12 -1.73
C GLY A 99 5.86 2.43 -2.51
N TYR A 100 5.91 1.10 -2.57
CA TYR A 100 4.80 0.29 -3.08
C TYR A 100 4.16 -0.51 -1.93
N SER A 101 2.82 -0.46 -1.82
CA SER A 101 2.07 -1.20 -0.81
C SER A 101 2.61 -0.92 0.61
N LEU A 102 2.93 -1.94 1.41
CA LEU A 102 3.59 -1.81 2.72
C LEU A 102 4.86 -0.93 2.69
N GLY A 103 5.58 -0.91 1.56
CA GLY A 103 6.79 -0.12 1.37
C GLY A 103 6.59 1.38 1.54
N GLY A 104 5.40 1.90 1.22
CA GLY A 104 5.05 3.31 1.48
C GLY A 104 4.92 3.62 2.97
N LEU A 105 4.40 2.69 3.77
CA LEU A 105 4.30 2.84 5.22
C LEU A 105 5.67 2.74 5.90
N VAL A 106 6.47 1.76 5.47
CA VAL A 106 7.88 1.63 5.85
C VAL A 106 8.67 2.91 5.54
N SER A 107 8.43 3.49 4.36
CA SER A 107 9.07 4.75 3.94
C SER A 107 8.67 5.93 4.84
N ARG A 108 7.39 6.05 5.22
CA ARG A 108 6.94 7.10 6.18
C ARG A 108 7.69 7.00 7.52
N TYR A 109 7.87 5.78 8.02
CA TYR A 109 8.63 5.56 9.25
C TYR A 109 10.10 5.96 9.08
N ALA A 110 10.75 5.49 8.00
CA ALA A 110 12.14 5.83 7.69
C ALA A 110 12.35 7.34 7.52
N ILE A 111 11.43 8.06 6.86
CA ILE A 111 11.45 9.52 6.70
C ILE A 111 11.47 10.22 8.06
N GLY A 112 10.65 9.78 9.03
CA GLY A 112 10.67 10.34 10.37
C GLY A 112 11.99 10.12 11.09
N LEU A 113 12.62 8.95 10.93
CA LEU A 113 13.95 8.69 11.49
C LEU A 113 15.03 9.56 10.85
N LEU A 114 15.03 9.69 9.52
CA LEU A 114 15.96 10.56 8.80
C LEU A 114 15.80 12.02 9.22
N TYR A 115 14.56 12.47 9.45
CA TYR A 115 14.26 13.79 9.99
C TYR A 115 14.85 13.97 11.39
N ALA A 116 14.58 13.03 12.31
CA ALA A 116 15.08 13.11 13.69
C ALA A 116 16.61 13.06 13.79
N LYS A 117 17.28 12.44 12.82
CA LYS A 117 18.75 12.40 12.69
C LYS A 117 19.35 13.65 12.05
N GLY A 118 18.54 14.62 11.60
CA GLY A 118 19.00 15.82 10.89
C GLY A 118 19.49 15.57 9.46
N ILE A 119 19.36 14.34 8.93
CA ILE A 119 19.83 13.99 7.58
C ILE A 119 18.98 14.68 6.52
N LEU A 120 17.68 14.82 6.75
CA LEU A 120 16.83 15.55 5.81
C LEU A 120 17.14 17.05 5.77
N ASP A 121 17.85 17.61 6.75
CA ASP A 121 18.23 19.02 6.73
C ASP A 121 19.44 19.29 5.84
N THR A 122 20.23 18.25 5.52
CA THR A 122 21.35 18.35 4.57
C THR A 122 20.95 18.05 3.13
N LEU A 123 19.70 17.64 2.90
CA LEU A 123 19.18 17.19 1.62
C LEU A 123 17.96 17.99 1.19
N GLU A 124 17.88 18.32 -0.08
CA GLU A 124 16.66 18.81 -0.70
C GLU A 124 15.70 17.64 -0.95
N CYS A 125 14.64 17.56 -0.16
CA CYS A 125 13.65 16.49 -0.27
C CYS A 125 12.71 16.77 -1.46
N MET A 126 12.83 16.01 -2.54
CA MET A 126 12.13 16.27 -3.80
C MET A 126 10.76 15.58 -3.85
N ASN A 127 10.74 14.25 -3.91
CA ASN A 127 9.52 13.47 -4.12
C ASN A 127 9.33 12.41 -3.03
N PHE A 128 8.13 12.35 -2.46
CA PHE A 128 7.63 11.17 -1.78
C PHE A 128 6.45 10.62 -2.57
N THR A 129 6.59 9.40 -3.11
CA THR A 129 5.56 8.79 -3.96
C THR A 129 5.12 7.44 -3.43
N THR A 130 3.81 7.17 -3.45
CA THR A 130 3.26 5.88 -3.07
C THR A 130 2.38 5.27 -4.14
N PHE A 131 2.49 3.95 -4.32
CA PHE A 131 1.64 3.15 -5.21
C PHE A 131 0.89 2.12 -4.38
N ALA A 132 -0.43 2.20 -4.35
CA ALA A 132 -1.31 1.29 -3.61
C ALA A 132 -0.91 1.08 -2.13
N SER A 133 -0.36 2.12 -1.48
CA SER A 133 0.06 2.05 -0.07
C SER A 133 -1.10 2.33 0.87
N PRO A 134 -1.48 1.40 1.78
CA PRO A 134 -2.64 1.56 2.65
C PRO A 134 -2.37 2.55 3.80
N HIS A 135 -2.42 3.85 3.51
CA HIS A 135 -2.11 4.94 4.45
C HIS A 135 -3.00 4.94 5.71
N LEU A 136 -4.22 4.40 5.60
CA LEU A 136 -5.19 4.27 6.69
C LEU A 136 -5.27 2.84 7.27
N GLY A 137 -4.36 1.95 6.88
CA GLY A 137 -4.40 0.53 7.19
C GLY A 137 -5.25 -0.27 6.21
N VAL A 138 -5.50 -1.53 6.52
CA VAL A 138 -6.31 -2.47 5.71
C VAL A 138 -7.56 -2.94 6.44
N ARG A 139 -7.89 -2.30 7.57
CA ARG A 139 -9.06 -2.64 8.37
C ARG A 139 -10.33 -2.33 7.57
N SER A 140 -11.20 -3.34 7.48
CA SER A 140 -12.55 -3.20 6.94
C SER A 140 -13.49 -2.54 7.98
N PRO A 141 -14.52 -1.80 7.53
CA PRO A 141 -15.53 -1.19 8.39
C PRO A 141 -16.20 -2.18 9.35
N LEU A 142 -16.77 -1.67 10.46
CA LEU A 142 -16.87 -2.38 11.74
C LEU A 142 -18.23 -2.96 12.17
N LYS A 143 -19.25 -3.02 11.32
CA LYS A 143 -20.55 -3.56 11.68
C LYS A 143 -20.49 -5.09 11.79
N GLY A 144 -20.91 -5.60 12.94
CA GLY A 144 -21.13 -7.03 13.18
C GLY A 144 -19.94 -7.84 13.73
N TRP A 145 -20.29 -8.91 14.46
CA TRP A 145 -19.38 -9.81 15.17
C TRP A 145 -18.38 -10.55 14.26
N HIS A 146 -18.76 -10.86 13.03
CA HIS A 146 -17.91 -11.59 12.08
C HIS A 146 -16.67 -10.77 11.64
N ASN A 147 -16.80 -9.44 11.55
CA ASN A 147 -15.70 -8.54 11.21
C ASN A 147 -14.68 -8.42 12.36
N HIS A 148 -15.11 -8.60 13.62
CA HIS A 148 -14.21 -8.61 14.77
C HIS A 148 -13.29 -9.84 14.78
N ILE A 149 -13.83 -11.04 14.50
CA ILE A 149 -13.05 -12.28 14.41
C ILE A 149 -12.03 -12.21 13.27
N TRP A 150 -12.42 -11.66 12.11
CA TRP A 150 -11.51 -11.54 10.96
C TRP A 150 -10.39 -10.53 11.21
N ASN A 151 -10.71 -9.35 11.75
CA ASN A 151 -9.71 -8.34 12.12
C ASN A 151 -8.70 -8.87 13.14
N VAL A 152 -9.10 -9.82 13.99
CA VAL A 152 -8.21 -10.46 14.98
C VAL A 152 -7.42 -11.63 14.39
N LEU A 153 -8.04 -12.48 13.56
CA LEU A 153 -7.37 -13.63 12.95
C LEU A 153 -6.45 -13.23 11.79
N GLY A 154 -6.94 -12.43 10.83
CA GLY A 154 -6.16 -11.94 9.69
C GLY A 154 -4.91 -11.16 10.13
N ALA A 155 -5.07 -10.25 11.11
CA ALA A 155 -3.95 -9.49 11.66
C ALA A 155 -2.89 -10.34 12.37
N ARG A 156 -3.29 -11.46 13.00
CA ARG A 156 -2.36 -12.38 13.67
C ARG A 156 -1.64 -13.31 12.70
N THR A 157 -2.20 -13.58 11.52
CA THR A 157 -1.53 -14.43 10.50
C THR A 157 -0.35 -13.75 9.80
N LEU A 158 -0.30 -12.42 9.80
CA LEU A 158 0.75 -11.64 9.14
C LEU A 158 1.80 -11.07 10.12
N SER A 159 1.96 -11.68 11.29
CA SER A 159 2.93 -11.25 12.32
C SER A 159 2.76 -9.78 12.72
N MET A 160 3.85 -9.06 13.03
CA MET A 160 3.78 -7.65 13.44
C MET A 160 3.28 -6.73 12.33
N SER A 161 3.66 -6.98 11.07
CA SER A 161 3.15 -6.22 9.92
C SER A 161 1.64 -6.32 9.79
N GLY A 162 1.06 -7.51 10.03
CA GLY A 162 -0.39 -7.70 10.10
C GLY A 162 -1.05 -6.85 11.17
N ARG A 163 -0.54 -6.95 12.40
CA ARG A 163 -1.08 -6.19 13.54
C ARG A 163 -1.10 -4.69 13.28
N GLN A 164 -0.04 -4.16 12.66
CA GLN A 164 0.09 -2.75 12.32
C GLN A 164 -0.79 -2.33 11.13
N LEU A 165 -0.87 -3.15 10.07
CA LEU A 165 -1.75 -2.90 8.93
C LEU A 165 -3.23 -2.89 9.33
N PHE A 166 -3.63 -3.79 10.23
CA PHE A 166 -4.99 -3.85 10.76
C PHE A 166 -5.25 -2.89 11.93
N THR A 167 -4.26 -2.07 12.33
CA THR A 167 -4.39 -1.08 13.41
C THR A 167 -4.83 -1.69 14.76
N ILE A 168 -4.40 -2.93 15.04
CA ILE A 168 -4.66 -3.62 16.32
C ILE A 168 -3.40 -3.70 17.21
N ASP A 169 -2.32 -3.05 16.78
CA ASP A 169 -1.12 -2.85 17.54
C ASP A 169 -1.26 -1.69 18.54
N LYS A 170 -0.35 -1.63 19.50
CA LYS A 170 -0.14 -0.49 20.38
C LYS A 170 1.31 -0.08 20.22
N PHE A 171 1.53 1.13 19.74
CA PHE A 171 2.86 1.63 19.47
C PHE A 171 3.45 2.21 20.76
N ARG A 172 4.43 1.50 21.34
CA ARG A 172 5.12 1.89 22.58
C ARG A 172 4.10 2.24 23.67
N ASP A 173 4.37 3.27 24.47
CA ASP A 173 3.52 3.70 25.60
C ASP A 173 2.41 4.68 25.18
N THR A 174 2.06 4.74 23.89
CA THR A 174 1.06 5.70 23.39
C THR A 174 -0.38 5.18 23.46
N ASP A 175 -0.57 3.88 23.74
CA ASP A 175 -1.84 3.15 23.62
C ASP A 175 -2.55 3.28 22.25
N ARG A 176 -1.87 3.86 21.26
CA ARG A 176 -2.39 4.14 19.92
C ARG A 176 -1.78 3.19 18.87
N PRO A 177 -2.50 2.84 17.78
CA PRO A 177 -1.92 2.10 16.66
C PRO A 177 -0.81 2.90 15.97
N LEU A 178 0.24 2.23 15.51
CA LEU A 178 1.39 2.88 14.85
C LEU A 178 0.96 3.81 13.71
N LEU A 179 0.01 3.39 12.87
CA LEU A 179 -0.41 4.21 11.72
C LEU A 179 -1.04 5.55 12.14
N SER A 180 -1.72 5.57 13.29
CA SER A 180 -2.26 6.82 13.84
C SER A 180 -1.15 7.74 14.35
N VAL A 181 -0.07 7.18 14.92
CA VAL A 181 1.11 7.93 15.36
C VAL A 181 1.90 8.46 14.16
N LEU A 182 2.02 7.68 13.08
CA LEU A 182 2.63 8.13 11.82
C LEU A 182 1.88 9.29 11.15
N ALA A 183 0.62 9.52 11.51
CA ALA A 183 -0.22 10.61 11.02
C ALA A 183 -0.44 11.70 12.06
N ASP A 184 0.25 11.64 13.20
CA ASP A 184 0.16 12.67 14.24
C ASP A 184 0.89 13.94 13.76
N PRO A 185 0.23 15.12 13.72
CA PRO A 185 0.80 16.33 13.15
C PRO A 185 2.08 16.79 13.88
N ASN A 186 2.23 16.44 15.15
CA ASN A 186 3.39 16.80 15.98
C ASN A 186 4.51 15.74 15.91
N SER A 187 4.30 14.65 15.18
CA SER A 187 5.31 13.60 15.06
C SER A 187 6.47 13.99 14.14
N ILE A 188 7.62 13.35 14.37
CA ILE A 188 8.77 13.39 13.47
C ILE A 188 8.41 12.89 12.06
N PHE A 189 7.44 11.97 11.95
CA PHE A 189 7.02 11.36 10.69
C PHE A 189 6.33 12.39 9.80
N MET A 190 5.35 13.13 10.35
CA MET A 190 4.67 14.21 9.64
C MET A 190 5.62 15.38 9.35
N SER A 191 6.54 15.68 10.28
CA SER A 191 7.54 16.72 10.10
C SER A 191 8.53 16.41 8.97
N GLY A 192 9.00 15.17 8.89
CA GLY A 192 9.81 14.70 7.76
C GLY A 192 9.05 14.71 6.43
N LEU A 193 7.79 14.28 6.42
CA LEU A 193 6.95 14.30 5.21
C LEU A 193 6.72 15.72 4.67
N ARG A 194 6.59 16.74 5.54
CA ARG A 194 6.44 18.15 5.11
C ARG A 194 7.64 18.66 4.33
N LYS A 195 8.84 18.11 4.55
CA LYS A 195 10.05 18.58 3.85
C LYS A 195 10.04 18.25 2.36
N PHE A 196 9.31 17.21 1.93
CA PHE A 196 9.27 16.84 0.52
C PHE A 196 8.50 17.87 -0.30
N LYS A 197 9.09 18.38 -1.39
CA LYS A 197 8.40 19.34 -2.29
C LYS A 197 7.13 18.75 -2.90
N ARG A 198 7.13 17.46 -3.21
CA ARG A 198 6.01 16.77 -3.83
C ARG A 198 5.68 15.48 -3.09
N ARG A 199 4.39 15.33 -2.77
CA ARG A 199 3.82 14.11 -2.20
C ARG A 199 2.74 13.62 -3.14
N THR A 200 2.95 12.46 -3.76
CA THR A 200 2.06 11.93 -4.80
C THR A 200 1.65 10.52 -4.43
N LEU A 201 0.37 10.20 -4.57
CA LEU A 201 -0.13 8.84 -4.37
C LEU A 201 -0.93 8.38 -5.59
N TYR A 202 -0.83 7.08 -5.86
CA TYR A 202 -1.60 6.39 -6.88
C TYR A 202 -2.44 5.30 -6.22
N ALA A 203 -3.76 5.40 -6.37
CA ALA A 203 -4.73 4.56 -5.69
C ALA A 203 -5.64 3.85 -6.69
N ASN A 204 -5.64 2.53 -6.71
CA ASN A 204 -6.53 1.76 -7.55
C ASN A 204 -7.99 1.99 -7.13
N THR A 205 -8.83 2.36 -8.09
CA THR A 205 -10.28 2.60 -7.92
C THR A 205 -11.07 1.29 -7.88
N ILE A 206 -10.57 0.24 -8.55
CA ILE A 206 -11.24 -1.05 -8.64
C ILE A 206 -10.26 -2.20 -8.48
N ASN A 207 -10.81 -3.35 -8.05
CA ASN A 207 -10.15 -4.65 -8.01
C ASN A 207 -8.87 -4.72 -7.15
N ASP A 208 -8.53 -3.68 -6.39
CA ASP A 208 -7.44 -3.73 -5.42
C ASP A 208 -7.97 -4.30 -4.12
N ARG A 209 -7.71 -5.60 -3.97
CA ARG A 209 -8.23 -6.43 -2.89
C ARG A 209 -7.22 -6.58 -1.76
N SER A 210 -6.00 -6.08 -1.97
CA SER A 210 -4.94 -6.07 -0.97
C SER A 210 -4.95 -4.75 -0.20
N ALA A 211 -5.21 -3.64 -0.88
CA ALA A 211 -5.33 -2.31 -0.29
C ALA A 211 -6.40 -1.49 -1.02
N VAL A 212 -7.58 -1.40 -0.40
CA VAL A 212 -8.76 -0.74 -0.98
C VAL A 212 -8.56 0.77 -1.23
N TYR A 213 -9.36 1.31 -2.16
CA TYR A 213 -9.22 2.70 -2.65
C TYR A 213 -9.14 3.72 -1.51
N TYR A 214 -10.08 3.70 -0.57
CA TYR A 214 -10.17 4.75 0.45
C TYR A 214 -8.96 4.76 1.40
N THR A 215 -8.32 3.62 1.64
CA THR A 215 -7.12 3.56 2.50
C THR A 215 -5.87 4.01 1.75
N THR A 216 -5.78 3.69 0.46
CA THR A 216 -4.63 4.08 -0.38
C THR A 216 -4.71 5.52 -0.87
N CYS A 217 -5.92 6.04 -1.07
CA CYS A 217 -6.18 7.40 -1.51
C CYS A 217 -6.33 8.40 -0.36
N ILE A 218 -6.30 7.95 0.90
CA ILE A 218 -6.53 8.81 2.08
C ILE A 218 -7.91 9.49 1.92
N ALA A 219 -8.97 8.69 1.85
CA ALA A 219 -10.32 9.17 1.59
C ALA A 219 -11.30 8.59 2.61
N LYS A 220 -12.35 9.36 2.90
CA LYS A 220 -13.46 8.95 3.78
C LYS A 220 -14.69 8.40 3.02
N THR A 221 -14.67 8.48 1.70
CA THR A 221 -15.73 8.01 0.79
C THR A 221 -15.10 7.17 -0.32
N ASP A 222 -15.87 6.23 -0.84
CA ASP A 222 -15.48 5.43 -2.00
C ASP A 222 -16.60 5.47 -3.05
N PRO A 223 -16.47 6.31 -4.10
CA PRO A 223 -17.49 6.42 -5.15
C PRO A 223 -17.43 5.29 -6.17
N TYR A 224 -16.43 4.40 -6.13
CA TYR A 224 -16.19 3.39 -7.17
C TYR A 224 -16.83 2.04 -6.87
N THR A 225 -17.53 1.91 -5.75
CA THR A 225 -18.25 0.69 -5.37
C THR A 225 -19.36 0.33 -6.34
N ASN A 226 -19.97 1.32 -7.00
CA ASN A 226 -20.97 1.11 -8.02
C ASN A 226 -20.73 2.04 -9.22
N LEU A 227 -19.97 1.54 -10.18
CA LEU A 227 -19.62 2.26 -11.41
C LEU A 227 -20.84 2.59 -12.28
N ASP A 228 -21.96 1.88 -12.15
CA ASP A 228 -23.19 2.19 -12.92
C ASP A 228 -23.82 3.53 -12.50
N LYS A 229 -23.45 4.03 -11.30
CA LYS A 229 -23.98 5.30 -10.75
C LYS A 229 -23.05 6.49 -10.96
N VAL A 230 -21.82 6.26 -11.39
CA VAL A 230 -20.80 7.32 -11.53
C VAL A 230 -20.17 7.35 -12.91
N LYS A 231 -20.14 8.53 -13.51
CA LYS A 231 -19.37 8.77 -14.73
C LYS A 231 -17.93 9.07 -14.33
N LEU A 232 -16.98 8.29 -14.86
CA LEU A 232 -15.56 8.51 -14.64
C LEU A 232 -15.05 9.66 -15.52
N ASN A 233 -14.32 10.60 -14.91
CA ASN A 233 -13.64 11.67 -15.63
C ASN A 233 -12.15 11.35 -15.66
N TYR A 234 -11.61 11.15 -16.86
CA TYR A 234 -10.21 10.81 -17.04
C TYR A 234 -9.31 12.05 -17.07
N LEU A 235 -8.09 11.87 -16.59
CA LEU A 235 -7.03 12.86 -16.73
C LEU A 235 -6.65 12.99 -18.21
N LYS A 236 -6.59 14.23 -18.70
CA LYS A 236 -6.27 14.54 -20.09
C LYS A 236 -4.91 13.95 -20.49
N GLY A 237 -4.87 13.17 -21.57
CA GLY A 237 -3.68 12.50 -22.09
C GLY A 237 -3.40 11.11 -21.49
N TYR A 238 -4.22 10.68 -20.52
CA TYR A 238 -4.11 9.38 -19.84
C TYR A 238 -5.47 8.66 -19.78
N GLU A 239 -6.28 8.88 -20.82
CA GLU A 239 -7.64 8.38 -20.93
C GLU A 239 -7.69 6.85 -20.78
N GLY A 240 -8.70 6.36 -20.07
CA GLY A 240 -8.89 4.94 -19.79
C GLY A 240 -8.20 4.43 -18.53
N VAL A 241 -7.15 5.10 -18.02
CA VAL A 241 -6.39 4.62 -16.86
C VAL A 241 -6.34 5.60 -15.69
N LEU A 242 -5.96 6.86 -15.90
CA LEU A 242 -5.86 7.84 -14.80
C LEU A 242 -7.11 8.71 -14.74
N LEU A 243 -7.68 8.88 -13.54
CA LEU A 243 -8.79 9.81 -13.33
C LEU A 243 -8.30 11.21 -12.97
N ASP A 244 -9.13 12.21 -13.25
CA ASP A 244 -8.85 13.59 -12.86
C ASP A 244 -8.74 13.70 -11.33
N PRO A 245 -7.62 14.19 -10.77
CA PRO A 245 -7.42 14.25 -9.33
C PRO A 245 -8.38 15.21 -8.61
N ASN A 246 -8.89 16.24 -9.30
CA ASN A 246 -9.78 17.25 -8.72
C ASN A 246 -11.25 16.86 -8.86
N ASN A 247 -11.61 16.21 -9.96
CA ASN A 247 -12.99 15.82 -10.24
C ASN A 247 -13.08 14.43 -10.89
N PRO A 248 -12.72 13.35 -10.17
CA PRO A 248 -12.55 12.02 -10.76
C PRO A 248 -13.87 11.36 -11.16
N VAL A 249 -14.98 11.76 -10.55
CA VAL A 249 -16.32 11.21 -10.78
C VAL A 249 -17.35 12.32 -10.89
N ALA A 250 -18.32 12.14 -11.79
CA ALA A 250 -19.53 12.93 -11.85
C ALA A 250 -20.76 12.02 -11.65
N PRO A 251 -21.87 12.50 -11.05
CA PRO A 251 -23.11 11.73 -10.98
C PRO A 251 -23.63 11.47 -12.40
N PHE A 252 -24.09 10.26 -12.69
CA PHE A 252 -24.89 10.06 -13.90
C PHE A 252 -26.22 10.82 -13.78
N ALA A 253 -26.59 11.58 -14.80
CA ALA A 253 -27.96 12.05 -14.95
C ALA A 253 -28.87 10.83 -15.09
N LYS A 254 -29.91 10.73 -14.25
CA LYS A 254 -30.85 9.60 -14.24
C LYS A 254 -31.30 9.25 -15.65
N LEU A 255 -30.89 8.08 -16.13
CA LEU A 255 -31.64 7.33 -17.12
C LEU A 255 -32.22 6.15 -16.37
N ASP A 256 -33.50 6.25 -16.03
CA ASP A 256 -34.31 5.12 -15.57
C ASP A 256 -34.45 4.14 -16.73
N THR A 257 -33.44 3.30 -16.95
CA THR A 257 -33.62 2.10 -17.78
C THR A 257 -34.27 1.03 -16.93
N PRO A 258 -35.44 0.50 -17.33
CA PRO A 258 -36.07 -0.58 -16.59
C PRO A 258 -35.15 -1.81 -16.62
N ALA A 259 -35.01 -2.46 -15.46
CA ALA A 259 -34.25 -3.68 -15.33
C ALA A 259 -34.77 -4.73 -16.33
N SER A 260 -33.90 -5.16 -17.24
CA SER A 260 -34.17 -6.26 -18.15
C SER A 260 -34.31 -7.56 -17.36
N LEU A 261 -35.55 -8.04 -17.21
CA LEU A 261 -35.84 -9.37 -16.69
C LEU A 261 -35.54 -10.43 -17.75
N SER A 262 -34.30 -10.93 -17.75
CA SER A 262 -33.99 -12.21 -18.42
C SER A 262 -32.69 -12.84 -17.90
N THR A 263 -32.55 -13.06 -16.59
CA THR A 263 -31.36 -13.78 -16.07
C THR A 263 -31.67 -14.70 -14.88
N VAL A 264 -32.71 -15.54 -15.02
CA VAL A 264 -32.90 -16.68 -14.09
C VAL A 264 -32.53 -18.02 -14.75
N TYR A 265 -32.46 -18.10 -16.08
CA TYR A 265 -32.17 -19.36 -16.78
C TYR A 265 -30.69 -19.58 -17.16
N VAL A 266 -29.84 -18.54 -17.11
CA VAL A 266 -28.42 -18.60 -17.54
C VAL A 266 -27.44 -18.83 -16.37
N SER A 267 -27.89 -18.62 -15.11
CA SER A 267 -27.05 -18.81 -13.91
C SER A 267 -26.91 -20.27 -13.47
N SER A 268 -27.96 -21.08 -13.63
CA SER A 268 -27.99 -22.48 -13.17
C SER A 268 -27.08 -23.38 -14.00
N VAL A 269 -26.95 -23.16 -15.31
CA VAL A 269 -26.09 -23.98 -16.20
C VAL A 269 -24.59 -23.67 -16.02
N LYS A 270 -24.22 -22.45 -15.57
CA LYS A 270 -22.82 -22.09 -15.25
C LYS A 270 -22.37 -22.65 -13.89
N TRP A 271 -23.28 -22.84 -12.94
CA TRP A 271 -22.98 -23.37 -11.61
C TRP A 271 -22.64 -24.88 -11.66
N PHE A 272 -23.41 -25.67 -12.43
CA PHE A 272 -23.16 -27.11 -12.55
C PHE A 272 -21.83 -27.46 -13.24
N LYS A 273 -21.35 -26.64 -14.18
CA LYS A 273 -20.03 -26.83 -14.82
C LYS A 273 -18.83 -26.50 -13.91
N ARG A 274 -19.05 -25.91 -12.73
CA ARG A 274 -18.00 -25.56 -11.76
C ARG A 274 -17.91 -26.52 -10.58
N ILE A 275 -18.78 -27.53 -10.49
CA ILE A 275 -18.80 -28.48 -9.36
C ILE A 275 -17.45 -29.20 -9.17
N PRO A 276 -16.75 -29.71 -10.20
CA PRO A 276 -15.43 -30.33 -10.02
C PRO A 276 -14.37 -29.35 -9.50
N PHE A 277 -14.43 -28.10 -9.96
CA PHE A 277 -13.54 -27.02 -9.51
C PHE A 277 -13.84 -26.61 -8.05
N MET A 278 -15.11 -26.53 -7.66
CA MET A 278 -15.53 -26.24 -6.29
C MET A 278 -15.18 -27.37 -5.33
N LEU A 279 -15.26 -28.63 -5.76
CA LEU A 279 -14.81 -29.78 -4.98
C LEU A 279 -13.28 -29.80 -4.82
N ALA A 280 -12.53 -29.48 -5.89
CA ALA A 280 -11.08 -29.35 -5.81
C ALA A 280 -10.67 -28.23 -4.84
N ILE A 281 -11.33 -27.08 -4.88
CA ILE A 281 -11.17 -26.00 -3.89
C ILE A 281 -11.52 -26.49 -2.48
N GLY A 282 -12.64 -27.20 -2.32
CA GLY A 282 -13.08 -27.73 -1.03
C GLY A 282 -12.11 -28.71 -0.36
N VAL A 283 -11.23 -29.36 -1.12
CA VAL A 283 -10.18 -30.27 -0.59
C VAL A 283 -8.82 -29.59 -0.49
N LEU A 284 -8.40 -28.85 -1.51
CA LEU A 284 -7.06 -28.24 -1.57
C LEU A 284 -6.95 -27.01 -0.68
N VAL A 285 -8.01 -26.20 -0.57
CA VAL A 285 -7.97 -24.97 0.24
C VAL A 285 -7.82 -25.27 1.73
N PRO A 286 -8.55 -26.22 2.36
CA PRO A 286 -8.32 -26.53 3.77
C PRO A 286 -6.88 -26.98 4.07
N VAL A 287 -6.28 -27.80 3.19
CA VAL A 287 -4.88 -28.24 3.34
C VAL A 287 -3.92 -27.06 3.17
N GLY A 288 -4.10 -26.24 2.14
CA GLY A 288 -3.30 -25.04 1.91
C GLY A 288 -3.42 -24.02 3.05
N VAL A 289 -4.63 -23.84 3.60
CA VAL A 289 -4.89 -22.98 4.76
C VAL A 289 -4.17 -23.51 6.00
N VAL A 290 -4.22 -24.81 6.28
CA VAL A 290 -3.47 -25.38 7.42
C VAL A 290 -1.97 -25.17 7.25
N ALA A 291 -1.42 -25.43 6.06
CA ALA A 291 0.00 -25.17 5.78
C ALA A 291 0.36 -23.68 5.92
N PHE A 292 -0.49 -22.77 5.44
CA PHE A 292 -0.33 -21.33 5.59
C PHE A 292 -0.38 -20.91 7.07
N LEU A 293 -1.30 -21.44 7.86
CA LEU A 293 -1.40 -21.15 9.29
C LEU A 293 -0.18 -21.65 10.06
N ILE A 294 0.32 -22.86 9.76
CA ILE A 294 1.58 -23.38 10.32
C ILE A 294 2.73 -22.44 9.98
N ASN A 295 2.87 -22.05 8.71
CA ASN A 295 3.89 -21.09 8.30
C ASN A 295 3.71 -19.73 9.01
N SER A 296 2.48 -19.24 9.16
CA SER A 296 2.17 -18.00 9.86
C SER A 296 2.61 -18.03 11.33
N VAL A 297 2.39 -19.14 12.02
CA VAL A 297 2.90 -19.36 13.39
C VAL A 297 4.43 -19.35 13.42
N ILE A 298 5.08 -20.09 12.50
CA ILE A 298 6.55 -20.11 12.40
C ILE A 298 7.11 -18.71 12.14
N GLN A 299 6.51 -17.95 11.21
CA GLN A 299 6.95 -16.59 10.90
C GLN A 299 6.70 -15.63 12.06
N THR A 300 5.61 -15.81 12.82
CA THR A 300 5.34 -15.03 14.02
C THR A 300 6.44 -15.25 15.06
N ILE A 301 6.77 -16.52 15.36
CA ILE A 301 7.83 -16.85 16.32
C ILE A 301 9.18 -16.28 15.86
N ARG A 302 9.56 -16.53 14.59
CA ARG A 302 10.83 -16.04 14.03
C ARG A 302 10.91 -14.52 14.03
N SER A 303 9.82 -13.84 13.67
CA SER A 303 9.73 -12.38 13.68
C SER A 303 9.85 -11.83 15.11
N SER A 304 9.12 -12.39 16.07
CA SER A 304 9.21 -11.99 17.48
C SER A 304 10.62 -12.21 18.04
N SER A 305 11.29 -13.32 17.70
CA SER A 305 12.69 -13.53 18.09
C SER A 305 13.63 -12.46 17.50
N ARG A 306 13.49 -12.13 16.21
CA ARG A 306 14.29 -11.07 15.58
C ARG A 306 14.05 -9.70 16.22
N ILE A 307 12.79 -9.36 16.49
CA ILE A 307 12.40 -8.09 17.13
C ILE A 307 13.02 -8.00 18.52
N LYS A 308 12.91 -9.07 19.33
CA LYS A 308 13.48 -9.13 20.68
C LYS A 308 15.01 -8.98 20.67
N LEU A 309 15.70 -9.67 19.77
CA LEU A 309 17.16 -9.54 19.62
C LEU A 309 17.58 -8.11 19.23
N HIS A 310 16.80 -7.47 18.37
CA HIS A 310 17.04 -6.08 17.98
C HIS A 310 16.81 -5.11 19.15
N GLU A 311 15.76 -5.29 19.95
CA GLU A 311 15.48 -4.49 21.16
C GLU A 311 16.59 -4.62 22.21
N MET A 312 17.22 -5.78 22.28
CA MET A 312 18.36 -6.04 23.17
C MET A 312 19.70 -5.51 22.62
N GLY A 313 19.71 -4.86 21.45
CA GLY A 313 20.92 -4.35 20.80
C GLY A 313 21.84 -5.44 20.22
N GLN A 314 21.38 -6.69 20.15
CA GLN A 314 22.15 -7.86 19.72
C GLN A 314 21.84 -8.29 18.27
N GLY A 315 21.11 -7.46 17.52
CA GLY A 315 20.68 -7.74 16.15
C GLY A 315 21.76 -7.46 15.10
N GLY A 316 22.82 -8.25 15.07
CA GLY A 316 23.77 -8.28 13.95
C GLY A 316 23.10 -8.88 12.70
N LEU A 317 23.08 -8.14 11.57
CA LEU A 317 22.48 -8.58 10.32
C LEU A 317 23.30 -9.71 9.70
N ASN A 318 22.77 -10.95 9.72
CA ASN A 318 23.40 -12.10 9.06
C ASN A 318 22.88 -12.24 7.61
N ILE A 319 23.80 -12.26 6.65
CA ILE A 319 23.50 -12.18 5.19
C ILE A 319 23.01 -13.54 4.62
N GLU A 320 23.13 -14.63 5.38
CA GLU A 320 22.76 -15.98 4.91
C GLU A 320 21.24 -16.22 4.77
N ASP A 321 20.39 -15.38 5.39
CA ASP A 321 18.92 -15.49 5.31
C ASP A 321 18.32 -15.00 3.97
N TYR A 322 19.13 -14.41 3.07
CA TYR A 322 18.68 -13.86 1.78
C TYR A 322 18.55 -14.90 0.67
N ARG A 323 19.05 -16.13 0.87
CA ARG A 323 19.01 -17.22 -0.12
C ARG A 323 17.84 -18.17 0.17
N MET A 324 16.61 -17.76 -0.17
CA MET A 324 15.42 -18.61 -0.02
C MET A 324 14.84 -19.05 -1.38
N SER A 325 14.54 -20.35 -1.45
CA SER A 325 14.12 -21.18 -2.59
C SER A 325 12.95 -20.65 -3.42
N MET A 326 12.98 -20.88 -4.74
CA MET A 326 11.92 -20.54 -5.73
C MET A 326 10.52 -21.05 -5.32
N TRP A 327 10.43 -22.20 -4.66
CA TRP A 327 9.16 -22.81 -4.22
C TRP A 327 8.38 -21.94 -3.22
N ILE A 328 9.05 -21.05 -2.50
CA ILE A 328 8.41 -20.16 -1.51
C ILE A 328 7.70 -18.98 -2.21
N LYS A 329 8.14 -18.58 -3.40
CA LYS A 329 7.50 -17.50 -4.16
C LYS A 329 6.11 -17.91 -4.64
N GLU A 330 5.98 -19.10 -5.21
CA GLU A 330 4.69 -19.63 -5.69
C GLU A 330 3.68 -19.77 -4.54
N ILE A 331 4.12 -20.27 -3.37
CA ILE A 331 3.26 -20.36 -2.18
C ILE A 331 2.80 -18.98 -1.71
N ARG A 332 3.68 -17.97 -1.72
CA ARG A 332 3.34 -16.61 -1.30
C ARG A 332 2.35 -15.94 -2.26
N GLU A 333 2.52 -16.14 -3.56
CA GLU A 333 1.59 -15.64 -4.58
C GLU A 333 0.20 -16.29 -4.41
N GLU A 334 0.13 -17.59 -4.16
CA GLU A 334 -1.14 -18.29 -3.91
C GLU A 334 -1.81 -17.84 -2.60
N VAL A 335 -1.00 -17.59 -1.56
CA VAL A 335 -1.47 -17.00 -0.30
C VAL A 335 -1.98 -15.58 -0.49
N GLU A 336 -1.27 -14.74 -1.27
CA GLU A 336 -1.71 -13.39 -1.64
C GLU A 336 -3.06 -13.47 -2.37
N HIS A 337 -3.19 -14.37 -3.35
CA HIS A 337 -4.45 -14.60 -4.05
C HIS A 337 -5.58 -15.10 -3.15
N THR A 338 -5.29 -15.99 -2.19
CA THR A 338 -6.27 -16.47 -1.21
C THR A 338 -6.70 -15.34 -0.27
N TYR A 339 -5.75 -14.53 0.19
CA TYR A 339 -6.01 -13.37 1.05
C TYR A 339 -6.85 -12.33 0.30
N GLU A 340 -6.50 -12.01 -0.94
CA GLU A 340 -7.28 -11.16 -1.84
C GLU A 340 -8.67 -11.74 -2.08
N ALA A 341 -8.80 -13.06 -2.28
CA ALA A 341 -10.07 -13.73 -2.49
C ALA A 341 -10.99 -13.57 -1.28
N ILE A 342 -10.46 -13.72 -0.07
CA ILE A 342 -11.19 -13.56 1.18
C ILE A 342 -11.59 -12.10 1.40
N ASN A 343 -10.69 -11.14 1.12
CA ASN A 343 -11.02 -9.72 1.28
C ASN A 343 -12.18 -9.27 0.38
N ASN A 344 -12.44 -9.96 -0.75
CA ASN A 344 -13.62 -9.69 -1.60
C ASN A 344 -14.96 -10.02 -0.96
N SER A 345 -14.97 -10.88 0.05
CA SER A 345 -16.22 -11.32 0.68
C SER A 345 -16.81 -10.26 1.60
N GLN A 346 -16.04 -9.20 1.90
CA GLN A 346 -16.46 -8.11 2.77
C GLN A 346 -17.03 -6.96 1.94
N ASN A 347 -18.27 -6.58 2.23
CA ASN A 347 -18.87 -5.36 1.69
C ASN A 347 -18.38 -4.15 2.48
N GLN A 348 -18.26 -3.00 1.82
CA GLN A 348 -18.01 -1.74 2.51
C GLN A 348 -19.23 -1.34 3.32
N GLU A 349 -18.99 -0.75 4.48
CA GLU A 349 -20.05 -0.26 5.36
C GLU A 349 -19.91 1.24 5.57
N TYR A 350 -21.05 1.87 5.78
CA TYR A 350 -21.20 3.31 5.81
C TYR A 350 -21.84 3.74 7.12
N LEU A 351 -21.52 4.97 7.56
CA LEU A 351 -22.15 5.58 8.71
C LEU A 351 -23.63 5.83 8.41
N GLY A 352 -24.52 5.14 9.12
CA GLY A 352 -25.97 5.29 9.06
C GLY A 352 -26.48 6.21 10.17
N THR A 353 -27.69 6.72 10.00
CA THR A 353 -28.39 7.57 10.99
C THR A 353 -28.93 6.78 12.18
N GLU A 354 -29.06 5.45 12.04
CA GLU A 354 -29.61 4.55 13.07
C GLU A 354 -28.53 3.90 13.95
N ASP A 355 -27.25 4.16 13.67
CA ASP A 355 -26.11 3.52 14.38
C ASP A 355 -25.67 4.30 15.65
N GLU A 356 -26.55 5.08 16.29
CA GLU A 356 -26.16 5.85 17.49
C GLU A 356 -25.93 4.95 18.72
N GLU A 357 -26.63 3.82 18.81
CA GLU A 357 -26.47 2.83 19.90
C GLU A 357 -25.11 2.10 19.83
N GLU A 358 -24.55 1.92 18.62
CA GLU A 358 -23.24 1.27 18.44
C GLU A 358 -22.06 2.12 18.94
N ASP A 359 -22.24 3.43 19.14
CA ASP A 359 -21.19 4.36 19.57
C ASP A 359 -20.99 4.43 21.10
N GLU A 360 -21.79 3.69 21.89
CA GLU A 360 -21.77 3.80 23.35
C GLU A 360 -20.42 3.43 23.99
N HIS A 361 -19.61 2.63 23.31
CA HIS A 361 -18.28 2.25 23.78
C HIS A 361 -17.19 3.31 23.53
N LEU A 362 -17.48 4.36 22.75
CA LEU A 362 -16.54 5.43 22.41
C LEU A 362 -16.54 6.53 23.48
N ASP A 363 -15.39 7.18 23.65
CA ASP A 363 -15.28 8.37 24.50
C ASP A 363 -15.98 9.60 23.88
N LEU A 364 -16.11 10.69 24.66
CA LEU A 364 -16.84 11.89 24.23
C LEU A 364 -16.24 12.57 22.99
N GLU A 365 -14.91 12.56 22.88
CA GLU A 365 -14.20 13.21 21.77
C GLU A 365 -14.38 12.40 20.48
N GLN A 366 -14.21 11.08 20.57
CA GLN A 366 -14.45 10.12 19.50
C GLN A 366 -15.90 10.20 18.99
N ARG A 367 -16.89 10.22 19.88
CA ARG A 367 -18.31 10.40 19.51
C ARG A 367 -18.54 11.72 18.77
N THR A 368 -17.85 12.78 19.18
CA THR A 368 -17.96 14.09 18.53
C THR A 368 -17.42 14.04 17.09
N VAL A 369 -16.31 13.34 16.87
CA VAL A 369 -15.76 13.12 15.51
C VAL A 369 -16.74 12.33 14.65
N ILE A 370 -17.26 11.20 15.13
CA ILE A 370 -18.21 10.36 14.37
C ILE A 370 -19.49 11.14 14.04
N ARG A 371 -20.06 11.87 15.01
CA ARG A 371 -21.25 12.70 14.79
C ARG A 371 -21.01 13.78 13.75
N ARG A 372 -19.82 14.40 13.75
CA ARG A 372 -19.44 15.40 12.73
C ARG A 372 -19.39 14.75 11.34
N GLU A 373 -18.75 13.60 11.21
CA GLU A 373 -18.62 12.90 9.92
C GLU A 373 -19.98 12.39 9.40
N ARG A 374 -20.85 11.89 10.27
CA ARG A 374 -22.26 11.56 9.92
C ARG A 374 -22.99 12.74 9.30
N ARG A 375 -22.88 13.93 9.89
CA ARG A 375 -23.53 15.16 9.38
C ARG A 375 -22.97 15.63 8.04
N MET A 376 -21.71 15.32 7.76
CA MET A 376 -21.06 15.66 6.48
C MET A 376 -21.25 14.59 5.41
N SER A 377 -21.84 13.44 5.75
CA SER A 377 -22.11 12.36 4.82
C SER A 377 -23.21 12.76 3.82
N ILE A 378 -22.98 12.50 2.54
CA ILE A 378 -23.94 12.77 1.47
C ILE A 378 -24.38 11.48 0.80
N VAL A 379 -25.63 11.41 0.36
CA VAL A 379 -26.22 10.18 -0.21
C VAL A 379 -25.47 9.69 -1.46
N SER A 380 -24.97 10.61 -2.28
CA SER A 380 -24.21 10.28 -3.50
C SER A 380 -22.80 9.76 -3.23
N GLN A 381 -22.23 10.08 -2.07
CA GLN A 381 -20.90 9.66 -1.63
C GLN A 381 -20.95 9.41 -0.12
N PRO A 382 -21.53 8.27 0.29
CA PRO A 382 -21.72 7.98 1.71
C PRO A 382 -20.37 7.85 2.41
N THR A 383 -20.28 8.42 3.62
CA THR A 383 -19.07 8.34 4.46
C THR A 383 -18.94 6.94 5.03
N LEU A 384 -17.75 6.37 4.88
CA LEU A 384 -17.41 5.03 5.36
C LEU A 384 -17.43 4.96 6.88
N ALA A 385 -17.81 3.81 7.44
CA ALA A 385 -17.78 3.56 8.89
C ALA A 385 -16.34 3.25 9.38
N LEU A 386 -15.47 4.26 9.28
CA LEU A 386 -14.08 4.22 9.75
C LEU A 386 -13.99 4.46 11.26
N ALA A 387 -12.89 4.04 11.87
CA ALA A 387 -12.62 4.35 13.27
C ALA A 387 -12.35 5.86 13.47
N PRO A 388 -12.65 6.44 14.65
CA PRO A 388 -12.43 7.88 14.91
C PRO A 388 -11.01 8.36 14.56
N TYR A 389 -9.98 7.62 14.97
CA TYR A 389 -8.58 7.96 14.67
C TYR A 389 -8.26 7.89 13.16
N GLN A 390 -8.98 7.12 12.35
CA GLN A 390 -8.78 7.10 10.90
C GLN A 390 -9.28 8.40 10.25
N PHE A 391 -10.34 9.01 10.77
CA PHE A 391 -10.78 10.34 10.32
C PHE A 391 -9.77 11.43 10.70
N GLU A 392 -9.14 11.33 11.86
CA GLU A 392 -8.00 12.20 12.22
C GLU A 392 -6.81 11.98 11.29
N MET A 393 -6.44 10.73 11.01
CA MET A 393 -5.38 10.40 10.06
C MET A 393 -5.64 11.02 8.69
N ILE A 394 -6.89 10.94 8.17
CA ILE A 394 -7.27 11.55 6.90
C ILE A 394 -7.01 13.06 6.91
N ARG A 395 -7.54 13.78 7.92
CA ARG A 395 -7.37 15.23 8.04
C ARG A 395 -5.89 15.63 8.10
N ASN A 396 -5.14 15.01 9.00
CA ASN A 396 -3.73 15.36 9.21
C ASN A 396 -2.88 15.05 7.97
N LEU A 397 -3.16 13.94 7.28
CA LEU A 397 -2.45 13.60 6.06
C LEU A 397 -2.82 14.54 4.90
N ASP A 398 -4.09 14.94 4.77
CA ASP A 398 -4.54 15.87 3.75
C ASP A 398 -3.90 17.26 3.88
N ASP A 399 -3.64 17.70 5.11
CA ASP A 399 -2.91 18.95 5.40
C ASP A 399 -1.48 18.97 4.81
N LEU A 400 -0.92 17.82 4.40
CA LEU A 400 0.37 17.75 3.71
C LEU A 400 0.29 18.08 2.21
N GLY A 401 -0.90 18.29 1.64
CA GLY A 401 -1.07 18.68 0.25
C GLY A 401 -0.73 17.58 -0.76
N TRP A 402 -1.25 16.37 -0.54
CA TRP A 402 -1.04 15.25 -1.46
C TRP A 402 -1.66 15.48 -2.84
N ARG A 403 -0.92 15.10 -3.87
CA ARG A 403 -1.43 14.90 -5.23
C ARG A 403 -1.95 13.47 -5.34
N LYS A 404 -3.27 13.32 -5.41
CA LYS A 404 -3.94 12.02 -5.34
C LYS A 404 -4.45 11.62 -6.72
N TYR A 405 -3.92 10.54 -7.28
CA TYR A 405 -4.32 10.04 -8.59
C TYR A 405 -5.08 8.72 -8.47
N PRO A 406 -6.42 8.73 -8.68
CA PRO A 406 -7.17 7.50 -8.81
C PRO A 406 -6.82 6.79 -10.12
N VAL A 407 -6.57 5.48 -10.03
CA VAL A 407 -6.14 4.62 -11.13
C VAL A 407 -7.23 3.60 -11.44
N HIS A 408 -7.63 3.48 -12.70
CA HIS A 408 -8.72 2.62 -13.16
C HIS A 408 -8.22 1.53 -14.12
N ILE A 409 -7.48 0.55 -13.57
CA ILE A 409 -7.00 -0.62 -14.32
C ILE A 409 -8.13 -1.64 -14.48
N GLN A 410 -8.48 -1.96 -15.73
CA GLN A 410 -9.63 -2.79 -16.10
C GLN A 410 -9.20 -4.12 -16.73
N ASN A 411 -8.02 -4.17 -17.33
CA ASN A 411 -7.55 -5.33 -18.11
C ASN A 411 -7.09 -6.51 -17.25
N HIS A 412 -7.08 -6.36 -15.92
CA HIS A 412 -6.73 -7.44 -15.00
C HIS A 412 -7.37 -7.27 -13.61
N ARG A 413 -7.62 -8.39 -12.91
CA ARG A 413 -8.21 -8.39 -11.57
C ARG A 413 -7.22 -8.16 -10.42
N HIS A 414 -5.97 -8.53 -10.61
CA HIS A 414 -4.87 -8.25 -9.66
C HIS A 414 -4.31 -6.84 -9.90
N THR A 415 -5.11 -5.79 -9.66
CA THR A 415 -4.73 -4.40 -9.93
C THR A 415 -3.67 -3.88 -8.98
N HIS A 416 -3.59 -4.43 -7.77
CA HIS A 416 -2.54 -4.14 -6.79
C HIS A 416 -1.14 -4.32 -7.38
N ALA A 417 -0.86 -5.49 -7.98
CA ALA A 417 0.40 -5.74 -8.68
C ALA A 417 0.47 -5.05 -10.06
N ALA A 418 -0.66 -4.83 -10.73
CA ALA A 418 -0.68 -4.23 -12.07
C ALA A 418 -0.26 -2.75 -12.06
N ILE A 419 -0.58 -1.99 -11.01
CA ILE A 419 -0.29 -0.54 -10.92
C ILE A 419 1.19 -0.19 -11.06
N ILE A 420 2.08 -1.11 -10.67
CA ILE A 420 3.54 -0.99 -10.82
C ILE A 420 4.11 -1.94 -11.89
N VAL A 421 3.24 -2.61 -12.65
CA VAL A 421 3.59 -3.65 -13.59
C VAL A 421 4.51 -4.70 -12.94
N ARG A 422 4.12 -5.28 -11.80
CA ARG A 422 4.99 -6.21 -11.05
C ARG A 422 5.48 -7.39 -11.90
N PHE A 423 4.66 -7.79 -12.88
CA PHE A 423 4.96 -8.82 -13.86
C PHE A 423 4.76 -8.27 -15.27
N GLU A 424 5.74 -8.46 -16.16
CA GLU A 424 5.60 -8.07 -17.57
C GLU A 424 4.69 -9.08 -18.30
N LYS A 425 3.39 -8.79 -18.33
CA LYS A 425 2.38 -9.56 -19.06
C LYS A 425 1.34 -8.64 -19.68
N LYS A 426 0.68 -9.11 -20.75
CA LYS A 426 -0.31 -8.35 -21.52
C LYS A 426 -1.41 -7.70 -20.66
N GLY A 427 -1.89 -8.38 -19.62
CA GLY A 427 -2.92 -7.83 -18.73
C GLY A 427 -2.47 -6.63 -17.88
N PHE A 428 -1.17 -6.35 -17.76
CA PHE A 428 -0.63 -5.26 -16.93
C PHE A 428 -0.26 -4.02 -17.74
N GLU A 429 -0.61 -3.96 -19.03
CA GLU A 429 -0.24 -2.86 -19.93
C GLU A 429 -0.69 -1.48 -19.45
N GLU A 430 -1.87 -1.39 -18.82
CA GLU A 430 -2.40 -0.14 -18.23
C GLU A 430 -1.50 0.40 -17.11
N GLY A 431 -0.77 -0.47 -16.39
CA GLY A 431 0.18 -0.03 -15.38
C GLY A 431 1.34 0.79 -15.96
N TRP A 432 1.74 0.55 -17.21
CA TRP A 432 2.77 1.38 -17.86
C TRP A 432 2.28 2.82 -18.09
N VAL A 433 0.97 3.04 -18.26
CA VAL A 433 0.41 4.39 -18.38
C VAL A 433 0.61 5.15 -17.06
N VAL A 434 0.39 4.47 -15.93
CA VAL A 434 0.64 5.02 -14.58
C VAL A 434 2.11 5.36 -14.38
N LEU A 435 3.02 4.43 -14.72
CA LEU A 435 4.46 4.65 -14.56
C LEU A 435 5.00 5.78 -15.45
N LYS A 436 4.50 5.90 -16.69
CA LYS A 436 4.86 6.99 -17.60
C LYS A 436 4.39 8.35 -17.09
N HIS A 437 3.15 8.43 -16.59
CA HIS A 437 2.65 9.64 -15.94
C HIS A 437 3.53 10.02 -14.74
N TYR A 438 3.85 9.03 -13.90
CA TYR A 438 4.69 9.24 -12.74
C TYR A 438 6.06 9.81 -13.12
N ALA A 439 6.81 9.13 -13.99
CA ALA A 439 8.16 9.54 -14.36
C ALA A 439 8.17 10.86 -15.15
N GLY A 440 7.19 11.10 -16.03
CA GLY A 440 7.19 12.27 -16.91
C GLY A 440 6.50 13.53 -16.34
N SER A 441 5.55 13.39 -15.43
CA SER A 441 4.74 14.52 -14.92
C SER A 441 4.93 14.77 -13.42
N GLU A 442 5.12 13.70 -12.65
CA GLU A 442 5.12 13.77 -11.19
C GLU A 442 6.51 13.69 -10.56
N PHE A 443 7.50 13.07 -11.19
CA PHE A 443 8.86 13.02 -10.66
C PHE A 443 9.63 14.32 -10.89
N LEU A 444 10.09 14.95 -9.81
CA LEU A 444 10.98 16.12 -9.86
C LEU A 444 12.44 15.68 -9.78
N ILE A 445 13.31 16.23 -10.65
CA ILE A 445 14.78 16.10 -10.60
C ILE A 445 15.42 17.29 -9.88
#